data_AF-A0A377GKT5-F1
#
_entry.id   AF-A0A377GKT5-F1
#
_cell.length_a   1.000
_cell.length_b   1.000
_cell.length_c   1.000
_cell.angle_alpha   90.00
_cell.angle_beta   90.00
_cell.angle_gamma   90.00
#
_symmetry.space_group_name_H-M   'P 1'
#
loop_
_entity.id
_entity.type
_entity.pdbx_description
1 polymer ?
#
loop_
_entity_poly.entity_id
_entity_poly.type
_entity_poly.pdbx_seq_one_letter_code
_entity_poly.pdbx_strand_id
1 'polypeptide(L)'
;MPKVRGPKDGKIITASFDSKDNSKSRFSSLKTTKDLILLSIKGNEYCAGEFLEAIVQQAVAMHQTGSDYAGVKGKATFLVADEIYWHNLKEGPSSNENETTLKRQSMDLGELYLEGNLGAFLAPLGLTRDSFNNSYPTATMDEKIEIINKLAEDKGKNFEIVRWHDWVTQNNFDKDLKEIIPLYSSVEGLRVTIDKTSAEFMARHSHDGEDARVWLHRSQGYLTEESPSIMLLAARLGYNFIIYPGTILPPFEATREYFVVENHIARIEKGESIKKECTHNKFCLHVENPSRLVNWLEVNFKRSHENTPIKETIVRNNIAFFASKKGPMEPSLHREHEFIKTISSSNEKEEEGSALAVVPQREAISSSIVRGINHAFQQDTPSRKCQPNSNPSAPPLTQIFAGITEAVLASDLSMSEKVGFLTELVDAYAKRPDQNYSNPKSLSMM
;
A
#
# COMPACT_ATOMS: atom_id res chain seq x y z
N MET A 1 4.38 -10.95 3.24
CA MET A 1 3.31 -11.66 3.98
C MET A 1 2.37 -12.29 2.96
N PRO A 2 1.74 -13.46 3.23
CA PRO A 2 0.82 -14.08 2.28
C PRO A 2 -0.41 -13.19 2.05
N LYS A 3 -0.82 -13.07 0.78
CA LYS A 3 -1.96 -12.26 0.33
C LYS A 3 -3.29 -12.76 0.88
N VAL A 4 -3.41 -14.08 1.02
CA VAL A 4 -4.55 -14.77 1.62
C VAL A 4 -4.09 -15.47 2.90
N ARG A 5 -4.74 -15.18 4.03
CA ARG A 5 -4.49 -15.81 5.34
C ARG A 5 -5.68 -16.66 5.77
N GLY A 6 -5.45 -17.58 6.69
CA GLY A 6 -6.51 -18.42 7.27
C GLY A 6 -6.58 -19.83 6.66
N PRO A 7 -7.59 -20.62 7.04
CA PRO A 7 -7.75 -22.01 6.60
C PRO A 7 -8.03 -22.10 5.09
N LYS A 8 -7.43 -23.10 4.43
CA LYS A 8 -7.57 -23.31 2.97
C LYS A 8 -9.01 -23.68 2.57
N ASP A 9 -9.72 -24.37 3.44
CA ASP A 9 -11.12 -24.80 3.33
C ASP A 9 -12.10 -23.77 3.93
N GLY A 10 -11.63 -22.59 4.33
CA GLY A 10 -12.47 -21.48 4.74
C GLY A 10 -13.26 -20.92 3.56
N LYS A 11 -14.59 -20.96 3.66
CA LYS A 11 -15.52 -20.50 2.62
C LYS A 11 -15.72 -18.98 2.60
N ILE A 12 -15.53 -18.31 3.74
CA ILE A 12 -15.77 -16.87 3.83
C ILE A 12 -14.47 -16.13 3.54
N ILE A 13 -14.46 -15.30 2.51
CA ILE A 13 -13.38 -14.35 2.23
C ILE A 13 -13.76 -12.95 2.70
N THR A 14 -12.85 -12.32 3.41
CA THR A 14 -12.92 -10.90 3.77
C THR A 14 -11.67 -10.18 3.28
N ALA A 15 -11.81 -8.90 2.91
CA ALA A 15 -10.71 -8.05 2.46
C ALA A 15 -10.36 -6.99 3.53
N SER A 16 -9.09 -6.65 3.63
CA SER A 16 -8.59 -5.47 4.34
C SER A 16 -7.74 -4.62 3.42
N PHE A 17 -7.80 -3.29 3.59
CA PHE A 17 -6.99 -2.35 2.80
C PHE A 17 -5.89 -1.78 3.67
N ASP A 18 -4.65 -2.13 3.37
CA ASP A 18 -3.51 -1.86 4.24
C ASP A 18 -2.49 -0.93 3.55
N SER A 19 -2.04 0.07 4.29
CA SER A 19 -1.01 1.03 3.86
C SER A 19 0.34 0.66 4.46
N LYS A 20 1.39 0.58 3.65
CA LYS A 20 2.77 0.37 4.15
C LYS A 20 3.27 1.53 5.02
N ASP A 21 2.82 2.75 4.73
CA ASP A 21 3.27 4.00 5.34
C ASP A 21 2.27 4.58 6.36
N ASN A 22 1.30 3.77 6.79
CA ASN A 22 0.19 4.20 7.65
C ASN A 22 -0.58 5.45 7.12
N SER A 23 -0.65 5.65 5.80
CA SER A 23 -1.31 6.81 5.17
C SER A 23 -2.77 7.02 5.58
N LYS A 24 -3.49 5.97 5.99
CA LYS A 24 -4.85 6.08 6.54
C LYS A 24 -4.94 7.00 7.76
N SER A 25 -3.90 7.09 8.57
CA SER A 25 -3.84 7.96 9.76
C SER A 25 -3.83 9.46 9.46
N ARG A 26 -3.57 9.85 8.20
CA ARG A 26 -3.60 11.25 7.74
C ARG A 26 -5.03 11.81 7.61
N PHE A 27 -6.04 10.97 7.84
CA PHE A 27 -7.45 11.31 7.70
C PHE A 27 -8.18 11.04 9.01
N SER A 28 -8.99 12.01 9.44
CA SER A 28 -9.83 11.87 10.63
C SER A 28 -10.92 10.81 10.46
N SER A 29 -11.33 10.55 9.22
CA SER A 29 -12.29 9.51 8.84
C SER A 29 -12.03 9.04 7.43
N LEU A 30 -12.13 7.74 7.19
CA LEU A 30 -12.10 7.16 5.85
C LEU A 30 -13.46 7.26 5.15
N LYS A 31 -14.55 7.51 5.89
CA LYS A 31 -15.90 7.67 5.29
C LYS A 31 -16.04 8.88 4.38
N THR A 32 -15.10 9.80 4.46
CA THR A 32 -15.08 11.05 3.68
C THR A 32 -14.04 11.03 2.57
N THR A 33 -13.32 9.92 2.39
CA THR A 33 -12.25 9.81 1.38
C THR A 33 -12.80 9.32 0.05
N LYS A 34 -12.07 9.65 -1.02
CA LYS A 34 -12.33 9.11 -2.36
C LYS A 34 -11.31 8.04 -2.66
N ASP A 35 -11.80 6.86 -3.00
CA ASP A 35 -10.98 5.68 -3.22
C ASP A 35 -11.16 5.20 -4.66
N LEU A 36 -10.05 5.03 -5.38
CA LEU A 36 -10.03 4.43 -6.72
C LEU A 36 -9.58 2.97 -6.59
N ILE A 37 -10.49 2.04 -6.84
CA ILE A 37 -10.22 0.60 -6.80
C ILE A 37 -9.90 0.15 -8.22
N LEU A 38 -8.68 -0.32 -8.45
CA LEU A 38 -8.25 -0.77 -9.77
C LEU A 38 -8.63 -2.23 -10.00
N LEU A 39 -9.33 -2.50 -11.10
CA LEU A 39 -9.77 -3.83 -11.49
C LEU A 39 -9.10 -4.24 -12.81
N SER A 40 -8.04 -5.03 -12.70
CA SER A 40 -7.42 -5.67 -13.84
C SER A 40 -8.32 -6.79 -14.36
N ILE A 41 -8.75 -6.68 -15.62
CA ILE A 41 -9.68 -7.65 -16.22
C ILE A 41 -9.03 -9.01 -16.53
N LYS A 42 -7.69 -9.08 -16.52
CA LYS A 42 -6.92 -10.29 -16.83
C LYS A 42 -5.54 -10.29 -16.17
N GLY A 43 -5.10 -11.45 -15.70
CA GLY A 43 -3.77 -11.64 -15.10
C GLY A 43 -3.71 -11.44 -13.59
N ASN A 44 -4.82 -11.05 -12.94
CA ASN A 44 -4.91 -10.98 -11.48
C ASN A 44 -6.20 -11.62 -10.95
N GLU A 45 -6.10 -12.83 -10.42
CA GLU A 45 -7.23 -13.59 -9.86
C GLU A 45 -7.93 -12.86 -8.70
N TYR A 46 -7.21 -12.01 -7.98
CA TYR A 46 -7.75 -11.26 -6.83
C TYR A 46 -8.68 -10.12 -7.24
N CYS A 47 -8.78 -9.82 -8.54
CA CYS A 47 -9.75 -8.87 -9.09
C CYS A 47 -11.04 -9.56 -9.56
N ALA A 48 -11.26 -10.86 -9.29
CA ALA A 48 -12.45 -11.59 -9.75
C ALA A 48 -13.05 -12.50 -8.66
N GLY A 49 -14.29 -12.94 -8.90
CA GLY A 49 -15.00 -13.92 -8.07
C GLY A 49 -15.10 -13.51 -6.61
N GLU A 50 -14.90 -14.49 -5.71
CA GLU A 50 -15.00 -14.30 -4.24
C GLU A 50 -14.04 -13.22 -3.69
N PHE A 51 -12.91 -12.97 -4.36
CA PHE A 51 -11.98 -11.91 -3.96
C PHE A 51 -12.52 -10.52 -4.31
N LEU A 52 -13.08 -10.37 -5.51
CA LEU A 52 -13.73 -9.13 -5.91
C LEU A 52 -14.95 -8.84 -5.02
N GLU A 53 -15.77 -9.85 -4.73
CA GLU A 53 -16.89 -9.72 -3.80
C GLU A 53 -16.43 -9.17 -2.45
N ALA A 54 -15.34 -9.70 -1.90
CA ALA A 54 -14.76 -9.21 -0.65
C ALA A 54 -14.23 -7.77 -0.74
N ILE A 55 -13.59 -7.39 -1.85
CA ILE A 55 -13.13 -6.01 -2.10
C ILE A 55 -14.33 -5.06 -2.16
N VAL A 56 -15.35 -5.40 -2.96
CA VAL A 56 -16.54 -4.56 -3.14
C VAL A 56 -17.25 -4.38 -1.81
N GLN A 57 -17.48 -5.46 -1.06
CA GLN A 57 -18.11 -5.41 0.25
C GLN A 57 -17.35 -4.52 1.23
N GLN A 58 -16.02 -4.63 1.28
CA GLN A 58 -15.18 -3.82 2.16
C GLN A 58 -15.18 -2.34 1.76
N ALA A 59 -15.06 -2.03 0.47
CA ALA A 59 -15.07 -0.66 -0.04
C ALA A 59 -16.44 0.02 0.20
N VAL A 60 -17.54 -0.67 -0.09
CA VAL A 60 -18.89 -0.14 0.19
C VAL A 60 -19.11 0.04 1.68
N ALA A 61 -18.68 -0.92 2.52
CA ALA A 61 -18.80 -0.78 3.98
C ALA A 61 -18.06 0.44 4.53
N MET A 62 -16.94 0.83 3.90
CA MET A 62 -16.15 2.00 4.28
C MET A 62 -16.86 3.33 3.96
N HIS A 63 -17.61 3.39 2.85
CA HIS A 63 -18.17 4.65 2.34
C HIS A 63 -19.68 4.78 2.49
N GLN A 64 -20.41 3.69 2.73
CA GLN A 64 -21.87 3.76 2.85
C GLN A 64 -22.31 4.66 4.01
N THR A 65 -23.37 5.42 3.77
CA THR A 65 -23.93 6.38 4.73
C THR A 65 -25.42 6.13 4.94
N GLY A 66 -25.92 6.42 6.14
CA GLY A 66 -27.35 6.40 6.43
C GLY A 66 -28.12 7.45 5.60
N SER A 67 -29.43 7.27 5.50
CA SER A 67 -30.34 8.18 4.78
C SER A 67 -30.38 9.60 5.36
N ASP A 68 -29.96 9.76 6.62
CA ASP A 68 -29.92 11.00 7.40
C ASP A 68 -28.53 11.68 7.40
N TYR A 69 -27.52 11.10 6.74
CA TYR A 69 -26.17 11.66 6.74
C TYR A 69 -26.05 12.92 5.88
N ALA A 70 -25.86 14.07 6.53
CA ALA A 70 -25.71 15.39 5.91
C ALA A 70 -24.25 15.83 5.69
N GLY A 71 -23.26 15.03 6.11
CA GLY A 71 -21.85 15.37 5.99
C GLY A 71 -21.27 15.13 4.58
N VAL A 72 -19.98 15.43 4.41
CA VAL A 72 -19.24 15.07 3.20
C VAL A 72 -19.22 13.55 3.04
N LYS A 73 -19.67 13.05 1.89
CA LYS A 73 -19.67 11.63 1.57
C LYS A 73 -18.41 11.27 0.79
N GLY A 74 -17.70 10.25 1.26
CA GLY A 74 -16.68 9.57 0.49
C GLY A 74 -17.28 8.79 -0.67
N LYS A 75 -16.42 8.17 -1.48
CA LYS A 75 -16.85 7.38 -2.64
C LYS A 75 -15.83 6.31 -2.97
N ALA A 76 -16.33 5.11 -3.30
CA ALA A 76 -15.52 4.05 -3.92
C ALA A 76 -15.80 4.00 -5.43
N THR A 77 -14.75 4.18 -6.24
CA THR A 77 -14.86 4.10 -7.70
C THR A 77 -14.11 2.86 -8.17
N PHE A 78 -14.83 1.89 -8.71
CA PHE A 78 -14.28 0.67 -9.29
C PHE A 78 -13.93 0.93 -10.76
N LEU A 79 -12.64 1.08 -11.03
CA LEU A 79 -12.14 1.31 -12.39
C LEU A 79 -11.83 -0.01 -13.08
N VAL A 80 -12.63 -0.35 -14.07
CA VAL A 80 -12.43 -1.50 -14.94
C VAL A 80 -11.36 -1.14 -15.96
N ALA A 81 -10.16 -1.71 -15.83
CA ALA A 81 -9.02 -1.47 -16.71
C ALA A 81 -9.11 -2.33 -17.98
N ASP A 82 -10.21 -2.19 -18.72
CA ASP A 82 -10.50 -2.97 -19.91
C ASP A 82 -9.83 -2.41 -21.16
N GLU A 83 -10.14 -1.19 -21.59
CA GLU A 83 -9.63 -0.64 -22.85
C GLU A 83 -8.10 -0.60 -22.86
N ILE A 84 -7.44 -0.21 -21.75
CA ILE A 84 -5.97 -0.20 -21.65
C ILE A 84 -5.32 -1.58 -21.90
N TYR A 85 -6.07 -2.67 -21.71
CA TYR A 85 -5.59 -4.02 -22.00
C TYR A 85 -5.26 -4.22 -23.49
N TRP A 86 -5.66 -3.31 -24.39
CA TRP A 86 -5.27 -3.30 -25.80
C TRP A 86 -3.75 -3.41 -26.01
N HIS A 87 -2.93 -2.83 -25.11
CA HIS A 87 -1.47 -2.97 -25.18
C HIS A 87 -1.04 -4.43 -25.09
N ASN A 88 -1.74 -5.26 -24.31
CA ASN A 88 -1.39 -6.67 -24.12
C ASN A 88 -1.85 -7.56 -25.28
N LEU A 89 -2.64 -7.03 -26.21
CA LEU A 89 -3.09 -7.74 -27.40
C LEU A 89 -2.12 -7.61 -28.58
N LYS A 90 -1.15 -6.68 -28.51
CA LYS A 90 -0.24 -6.39 -29.63
C LYS A 90 0.65 -7.57 -29.98
N GLU A 91 0.80 -7.90 -31.25
CA GLU A 91 1.70 -8.97 -31.72
C GLU A 91 3.19 -8.57 -31.72
N GLY A 92 3.51 -7.27 -31.67
CA GLY A 92 4.90 -6.79 -31.51
C GLY A 92 5.13 -5.34 -31.96
N PRO A 93 6.37 -4.82 -31.84
CA PRO A 93 6.68 -3.41 -32.16
C PRO A 93 6.64 -3.07 -33.66
N SER A 94 6.63 -4.09 -34.54
CA SER A 94 6.58 -3.92 -35.99
C SER A 94 5.22 -4.32 -36.59
N SER A 95 4.23 -4.64 -35.77
CA SER A 95 2.88 -4.94 -36.25
C SER A 95 2.18 -3.65 -36.68
N ASN A 96 1.48 -3.67 -37.82
CA ASN A 96 0.60 -2.58 -38.25
C ASN A 96 -0.83 -2.78 -37.71
N GLU A 97 -0.95 -3.30 -36.50
CA GLU A 97 -2.25 -3.57 -35.91
C GLU A 97 -3.03 -2.27 -35.73
N ASN A 98 -4.32 -2.32 -36.10
CA ASN A 98 -5.19 -1.17 -35.92
C ASN A 98 -5.52 -1.04 -34.43
N GLU A 99 -4.97 -0.01 -33.79
CA GLU A 99 -5.24 0.34 -32.39
C GLU A 99 -6.74 0.35 -32.07
N THR A 100 -7.58 0.86 -32.97
CA THR A 100 -9.05 0.89 -32.76
C THR A 100 -9.64 -0.51 -32.66
N THR A 101 -9.13 -1.46 -33.44
CA THR A 101 -9.56 -2.86 -33.39
C THR A 101 -9.13 -3.51 -32.09
N LEU A 102 -7.87 -3.31 -31.67
CA LEU A 102 -7.36 -3.86 -30.40
C LEU A 102 -8.11 -3.29 -29.19
N LYS A 103 -8.39 -1.99 -29.19
CA LYS A 103 -9.21 -1.33 -28.16
C LYS A 103 -10.60 -1.93 -28.08
N ARG A 104 -11.27 -2.11 -29.23
CA ARG A 104 -12.58 -2.79 -29.26
C ARG A 104 -12.51 -4.20 -28.68
N GLN A 105 -11.54 -5.01 -29.10
CA GLN A 105 -11.35 -6.37 -28.56
C GLN A 105 -11.11 -6.36 -27.05
N SER A 106 -10.34 -5.40 -26.53
CA SER A 106 -10.10 -5.27 -25.10
C SER A 106 -11.36 -4.84 -24.33
N MET A 107 -12.22 -4.01 -24.92
CA MET A 107 -13.53 -3.67 -24.36
C MET A 107 -14.47 -4.88 -24.34
N ASP A 108 -14.47 -5.73 -25.37
CA ASP A 108 -15.25 -6.98 -25.38
C ASP A 108 -14.81 -7.92 -24.25
N LEU A 109 -13.50 -8.00 -23.97
CA LEU A 109 -12.97 -8.73 -22.81
C LEU A 109 -13.43 -8.10 -21.49
N GLY A 110 -13.52 -6.77 -21.42
CA GLY A 110 -14.08 -6.03 -20.29
C GLY A 110 -15.55 -6.37 -20.03
N GLU A 111 -16.36 -6.49 -21.08
CA GLU A 111 -17.77 -6.90 -20.96
C GLU A 111 -17.90 -8.32 -20.40
N LEU A 112 -17.09 -9.26 -20.90
CA LEU A 112 -17.07 -10.63 -20.38
C LEU A 112 -16.66 -10.67 -18.90
N TYR A 113 -15.64 -9.88 -18.53
CA TYR A 113 -15.20 -9.75 -17.15
C TYR A 113 -16.32 -9.21 -16.25
N LEU A 114 -16.98 -8.13 -16.66
CA LEU A 114 -18.08 -7.52 -15.90
C LEU A 114 -19.28 -8.46 -15.78
N GLU A 115 -19.68 -9.11 -16.86
CA GLU A 115 -20.80 -10.05 -16.84
C GLU A 115 -20.49 -11.27 -15.95
N GLY A 116 -19.25 -11.75 -15.96
CA GLY A 116 -18.78 -12.81 -15.06
C GLY A 116 -18.80 -12.41 -13.57
N ASN A 117 -18.64 -11.12 -13.28
CA ASN A 117 -18.47 -10.60 -11.92
C ASN A 117 -19.65 -9.72 -11.44
N LEU A 118 -20.73 -9.63 -12.21
CA LEU A 118 -21.85 -8.72 -11.96
C LEU A 118 -22.45 -8.89 -10.56
N GLY A 119 -22.47 -10.14 -10.06
CA GLY A 119 -22.96 -10.45 -8.71
C GLY A 119 -22.24 -9.68 -7.59
N ALA A 120 -20.95 -9.41 -7.74
CA ALA A 120 -20.16 -8.69 -6.73
C ALA A 120 -20.67 -7.27 -6.53
N PHE A 121 -21.04 -6.57 -7.60
CA PHE A 121 -21.54 -5.19 -7.54
C PHE A 121 -23.02 -5.10 -7.17
N LEU A 122 -23.80 -6.14 -7.45
CA LEU A 122 -25.22 -6.22 -7.10
C LEU A 122 -25.44 -6.58 -5.63
N ALA A 123 -24.54 -7.37 -5.02
CA ALA A 123 -24.69 -7.85 -3.65
C ALA A 123 -24.86 -6.72 -2.60
N PRO A 124 -24.07 -5.63 -2.61
CA PRO A 124 -24.27 -4.51 -1.67
C PRO A 124 -25.61 -3.78 -1.85
N LEU A 125 -26.23 -3.91 -3.03
CA LEU A 125 -27.55 -3.37 -3.34
C LEU A 125 -28.69 -4.32 -2.93
N GLY A 126 -28.37 -5.51 -2.44
CA GLY A 126 -29.33 -6.56 -2.08
C GLY A 126 -29.98 -7.21 -3.30
N LEU A 127 -29.30 -7.23 -4.44
CA LEU A 127 -29.79 -7.81 -5.69
C LEU A 127 -28.99 -9.05 -6.07
N THR A 128 -29.66 -10.03 -6.68
CA THR A 128 -29.01 -11.16 -7.35
C THR A 128 -28.92 -10.90 -8.85
N ARG A 129 -27.98 -11.56 -9.52
CA ARG A 129 -27.83 -11.50 -10.98
C ARG A 129 -29.13 -11.83 -11.70
N ASP A 130 -29.82 -12.89 -11.29
CA ASP A 130 -31.08 -13.31 -11.90
C ASP A 130 -32.17 -12.26 -11.74
N SER A 131 -32.34 -11.69 -10.53
CA SER A 131 -33.34 -10.65 -10.30
C SER A 131 -33.07 -9.38 -11.12
N PHE A 132 -31.79 -9.02 -11.27
CA PHE A 132 -31.38 -7.85 -12.02
C PHE A 132 -31.57 -8.05 -13.53
N ASN A 133 -31.08 -9.17 -14.07
CA ASN A 133 -31.23 -9.51 -15.49
C ASN A 133 -32.70 -9.69 -15.89
N ASN A 134 -33.56 -10.21 -15.00
CA ASN A 134 -35.00 -10.27 -15.27
C ASN A 134 -35.66 -8.88 -15.34
N SER A 135 -35.12 -7.91 -14.59
CA SER A 135 -35.62 -6.53 -14.58
C SER A 135 -35.12 -5.72 -15.78
N TYR A 136 -33.94 -6.09 -16.31
CA TYR A 136 -33.25 -5.39 -17.41
C TYR A 136 -32.72 -6.38 -18.46
N PRO A 137 -33.59 -7.17 -19.12
CA PRO A 137 -33.17 -8.31 -19.95
C PRO A 137 -32.43 -7.92 -21.23
N THR A 138 -32.65 -6.69 -21.72
CA THR A 138 -32.05 -6.19 -22.97
C THR A 138 -31.00 -5.12 -22.73
N ALA A 139 -30.66 -4.82 -21.47
CA ALA A 139 -29.70 -3.77 -21.17
C ALA A 139 -28.28 -4.19 -21.60
N THR A 140 -27.60 -3.29 -22.31
CA THR A 140 -26.17 -3.38 -22.62
C THR A 140 -25.34 -3.27 -21.34
N MET A 141 -24.06 -3.63 -21.40
CA MET A 141 -23.21 -3.56 -20.20
C MET A 141 -23.09 -2.13 -19.65
N ASP A 142 -22.97 -1.12 -20.53
CA ASP A 142 -22.89 0.28 -20.11
C ASP A 142 -24.20 0.74 -19.45
N GLU A 143 -25.36 0.36 -20.00
CA GLU A 143 -26.66 0.62 -19.35
C GLU A 143 -26.78 -0.08 -17.99
N LYS A 144 -26.29 -1.32 -17.87
CA LYS A 144 -26.26 -2.03 -16.58
C LYS A 144 -25.40 -1.28 -15.56
N ILE A 145 -24.22 -0.77 -15.97
CA ILE A 145 -23.35 0.05 -15.12
C ILE A 145 -24.07 1.32 -14.66
N GLU A 146 -24.71 2.06 -15.59
CA GLU A 146 -25.46 3.28 -15.26
C GLU A 146 -26.57 3.00 -14.24
N ILE A 147 -27.33 1.92 -14.43
CA ILE A 147 -28.38 1.50 -13.50
C ILE A 147 -27.78 1.17 -12.13
N ILE A 148 -26.68 0.41 -12.07
CA ILE A 148 -26.01 0.05 -10.81
C ILE A 148 -25.50 1.29 -10.09
N ASN A 149 -24.84 2.21 -10.81
CA ASN A 149 -24.31 3.46 -10.25
C ASN A 149 -25.44 4.31 -9.66
N LYS A 150 -26.56 4.44 -10.39
CA LYS A 150 -27.75 5.15 -9.90
C LYS A 150 -28.33 4.50 -8.65
N LEU A 151 -28.49 3.17 -8.64
CA LEU A 151 -28.97 2.44 -7.47
C LEU A 151 -28.03 2.57 -6.26
N ALA A 152 -26.72 2.61 -6.49
CA ALA A 152 -25.72 2.78 -5.45
C ALA A 152 -25.81 4.18 -4.81
N GLU A 153 -26.03 5.22 -5.61
CA GLU A 153 -26.27 6.58 -5.14
C GLU A 153 -27.58 6.68 -4.36
N ASP A 154 -28.70 6.22 -4.95
CA ASP A 154 -30.04 6.30 -4.37
C ASP A 154 -30.13 5.55 -3.02
N LYS A 155 -29.38 4.44 -2.86
CA LYS A 155 -29.31 3.65 -1.62
C LYS A 155 -28.22 4.11 -0.65
N GLY A 156 -27.50 5.19 -0.94
CA GLY A 156 -26.43 5.71 -0.07
C GLY A 156 -25.26 4.75 0.12
N LYS A 157 -25.03 3.84 -0.85
CA LYS A 157 -23.90 2.91 -0.86
C LYS A 157 -22.61 3.57 -1.32
N ASN A 158 -22.72 4.73 -1.97
CA ASN A 158 -21.63 5.64 -2.33
C ASN A 158 -20.49 4.95 -3.09
N PHE A 159 -20.85 4.14 -4.09
CA PHE A 159 -19.88 3.57 -5.02
C PHE A 159 -20.33 3.77 -6.46
N GLU A 160 -19.38 3.65 -7.39
CA GLU A 160 -19.63 3.61 -8.82
C GLU A 160 -18.68 2.65 -9.52
N ILE A 161 -19.06 2.20 -10.71
CA ILE A 161 -18.24 1.46 -11.65
C ILE A 161 -17.96 2.39 -12.83
N VAL A 162 -16.70 2.47 -13.26
CA VAL A 162 -16.25 3.29 -14.38
C VAL A 162 -15.37 2.43 -15.29
N ARG A 163 -15.56 2.54 -16.61
CA ARG A 163 -14.71 1.86 -17.61
C ARG A 163 -13.53 2.75 -17.99
N TRP A 164 -12.47 2.15 -18.53
CA TRP A 164 -11.22 2.89 -18.80
C TRP A 164 -11.41 4.10 -19.71
N HIS A 165 -12.20 3.95 -20.80
CA HIS A 165 -12.46 5.03 -21.75
C HIS A 165 -13.16 6.23 -21.10
N ASP A 166 -14.15 5.98 -20.23
CA ASP A 166 -14.85 7.03 -19.48
C ASP A 166 -13.94 7.68 -18.44
N TRP A 167 -13.02 6.90 -17.86
CA TRP A 167 -12.06 7.39 -16.88
C TRP A 167 -11.07 8.38 -17.51
N VAL A 168 -10.42 8.00 -18.61
CA VAL A 168 -9.38 8.84 -19.22
C VAL A 168 -9.94 10.09 -19.92
N THR A 169 -11.24 10.12 -20.23
CA THR A 169 -11.90 11.30 -20.80
C THR A 169 -12.37 12.32 -19.76
N GLN A 170 -12.32 11.97 -18.46
CA GLN A 170 -12.66 12.88 -17.37
C GLN A 170 -11.86 14.18 -17.47
N ASN A 171 -12.55 15.32 -17.40
CA ASN A 171 -11.95 16.66 -17.50
C ASN A 171 -11.06 16.85 -18.74
N ASN A 172 -11.38 16.18 -19.86
CA ASN A 172 -10.57 16.18 -21.09
C ASN A 172 -9.13 15.69 -20.90
N PHE A 173 -8.89 14.79 -19.93
CA PHE A 173 -7.55 14.30 -19.63
C PHE A 173 -6.92 13.53 -20.81
N ASP A 174 -7.73 12.95 -21.71
CA ASP A 174 -7.30 12.31 -22.95
C ASP A 174 -6.47 13.23 -23.87
N LYS A 175 -6.73 14.55 -23.82
CA LYS A 175 -5.95 15.56 -24.55
C LYS A 175 -4.61 15.80 -23.88
N ASP A 176 -4.60 15.99 -22.57
CA ASP A 176 -3.39 16.18 -21.78
C ASP A 176 -2.49 14.93 -21.84
N LEU A 177 -3.09 13.74 -21.84
CA LEU A 177 -2.39 12.46 -21.86
C LEU A 177 -1.49 12.34 -23.10
N LYS A 178 -1.93 12.83 -24.26
CA LYS A 178 -1.13 12.84 -25.50
C LYS A 178 0.14 13.69 -25.37
N GLU A 179 0.10 14.74 -24.57
CA GLU A 179 1.27 15.59 -24.29
C GLU A 179 2.10 15.11 -23.09
N ILE A 180 1.50 14.34 -22.17
CA ILE A 180 2.17 13.75 -21.02
C ILE A 180 2.98 12.51 -21.41
N ILE A 181 2.46 11.65 -22.29
CA ILE A 181 3.13 10.41 -22.72
C ILE A 181 4.59 10.66 -23.18
N PRO A 182 4.90 11.66 -24.03
CA PRO A 182 6.28 11.96 -24.43
C PRO A 182 7.24 12.30 -23.27
N LEU A 183 6.73 12.69 -22.10
CA LEU A 183 7.55 12.96 -20.92
C LEU A 183 8.21 11.68 -20.37
N TYR A 184 7.59 10.51 -20.56
CA TYR A 184 8.16 9.23 -20.13
C TYR A 184 9.37 8.81 -20.97
N SER A 185 9.62 9.45 -22.10
CA SER A 185 10.84 9.26 -22.91
C SER A 185 11.89 10.33 -22.65
N SER A 186 11.48 11.54 -22.27
CA SER A 186 12.35 12.73 -22.17
C SER A 186 12.77 13.10 -20.75
N VAL A 187 12.02 12.66 -19.73
CA VAL A 187 12.33 12.89 -18.31
C VAL A 187 12.96 11.62 -17.74
N GLU A 188 14.24 11.72 -17.35
CA GLU A 188 15.04 10.56 -16.89
C GLU A 188 14.37 9.78 -15.76
N GLY A 189 13.87 10.46 -14.73
CA GLY A 189 13.24 9.82 -13.57
C GLY A 189 11.98 9.02 -13.92
N LEU A 190 11.20 9.47 -14.90
CA LEU A 190 10.05 8.73 -15.40
C LEU A 190 10.50 7.55 -16.26
N ARG A 191 11.42 7.79 -17.20
CA ARG A 191 11.89 6.79 -18.17
C ARG A 191 12.51 5.56 -17.50
N VAL A 192 13.45 5.78 -16.57
CA VAL A 192 14.22 4.70 -15.94
C VAL A 192 13.32 3.72 -15.18
N THR A 193 12.26 4.22 -14.55
CA THR A 193 11.33 3.36 -13.80
C THR A 193 10.48 2.50 -14.73
N ILE A 194 10.02 3.04 -15.86
CA ILE A 194 9.34 2.28 -16.92
C ILE A 194 10.26 1.19 -17.46
N ASP A 195 11.45 1.58 -17.94
CA ASP A 195 12.38 0.66 -18.60
C ASP A 195 12.76 -0.51 -17.67
N LYS A 196 13.08 -0.22 -16.41
CA LYS A 196 13.39 -1.24 -15.41
C LYS A 196 12.21 -2.18 -15.18
N THR A 197 11.03 -1.63 -14.93
CA THR A 197 9.84 -2.43 -14.60
C THR A 197 9.40 -3.30 -15.78
N SER A 198 9.48 -2.77 -16.99
CA SER A 198 9.18 -3.51 -18.21
C SER A 198 10.20 -4.61 -18.52
N ALA A 199 11.49 -4.35 -18.27
CA ALA A 199 12.52 -5.39 -18.39
C ALA A 199 12.33 -6.53 -17.38
N GLU A 200 11.97 -6.21 -16.13
CA GLU A 200 11.63 -7.21 -15.12
C GLU A 200 10.36 -8.00 -15.49
N PHE A 201 9.35 -7.35 -16.06
CA PHE A 201 8.15 -8.02 -16.55
C PHE A 201 8.48 -8.98 -17.69
N MET A 202 9.23 -8.53 -18.69
CA MET A 202 9.72 -9.35 -19.79
C MET A 202 10.50 -10.57 -19.27
N ALA A 203 11.41 -10.38 -18.31
CA ALA A 203 12.21 -11.47 -17.75
C ALA A 203 11.36 -12.54 -17.06
N ARG A 204 10.22 -12.19 -16.47
CA ARG A 204 9.28 -13.16 -15.87
C ARG A 204 8.52 -14.00 -16.90
N HIS A 205 8.33 -13.46 -18.10
CA HIS A 205 7.57 -14.11 -19.18
C HIS A 205 8.46 -14.72 -20.27
N SER A 206 9.79 -14.81 -20.03
CA SER A 206 10.75 -15.36 -20.99
C SER A 206 10.52 -16.84 -21.31
N HIS A 207 9.71 -17.54 -20.51
CA HIS A 207 9.40 -18.96 -20.67
C HIS A 207 8.03 -19.21 -21.33
N ASP A 208 7.27 -18.16 -21.64
CA ASP A 208 5.89 -18.28 -22.12
C ASP A 208 5.79 -18.51 -23.65
N GLY A 209 6.93 -18.77 -24.30
CA GLY A 209 7.01 -19.11 -25.73
C GLY A 209 6.88 -17.93 -26.70
N GLU A 210 6.52 -16.74 -26.21
CA GLU A 210 6.49 -15.51 -27.00
C GLU A 210 7.87 -14.80 -27.05
N ASP A 211 8.08 -13.96 -28.07
CA ASP A 211 9.30 -13.14 -28.21
C ASP A 211 9.38 -12.11 -27.06
N ALA A 212 10.50 -12.10 -26.33
CA ALA A 212 10.78 -11.16 -25.24
C ALA A 212 10.55 -9.69 -25.63
N ARG A 213 10.82 -9.32 -26.90
CA ARG A 213 10.58 -7.96 -27.39
C ARG A 213 9.11 -7.58 -27.43
N VAL A 214 8.22 -8.55 -27.60
CA VAL A 214 6.77 -8.34 -27.54
C VAL A 214 6.38 -8.00 -26.11
N TRP A 215 6.81 -8.79 -25.13
CA TRP A 215 6.55 -8.49 -23.71
C TRP A 215 7.06 -7.13 -23.26
N LEU A 216 8.28 -6.77 -23.68
CA LEU A 216 8.85 -5.47 -23.41
C LEU A 216 8.00 -4.34 -24.02
N HIS A 217 7.65 -4.45 -25.31
CA HIS A 217 6.86 -3.46 -26.02
C HIS A 217 5.46 -3.27 -25.41
N ARG A 218 4.77 -4.38 -25.10
CA ARG A 218 3.46 -4.36 -24.44
C ARG A 218 3.55 -3.66 -23.08
N SER A 219 4.51 -4.05 -22.26
CA SER A 219 4.68 -3.50 -20.91
C SER A 219 5.04 -2.02 -20.92
N GLN A 220 5.95 -1.57 -21.80
CA GLN A 220 6.32 -0.16 -21.89
C GLN A 220 5.12 0.71 -22.29
N GLY A 221 4.37 0.29 -23.31
CA GLY A 221 3.16 0.99 -23.75
C GLY A 221 2.12 1.08 -22.63
N TYR A 222 1.81 -0.08 -22.02
CA TYR A 222 0.83 -0.17 -20.94
C TYR A 222 1.19 0.74 -19.77
N LEU A 223 2.41 0.65 -19.24
CA LEU A 223 2.81 1.44 -18.08
C LEU A 223 2.91 2.94 -18.38
N THR A 224 3.26 3.32 -19.61
CA THR A 224 3.35 4.73 -20.01
C THR A 224 1.97 5.39 -20.10
N GLU A 225 0.94 4.64 -20.53
CA GLU A 225 -0.45 5.12 -20.55
C GLU A 225 -1.09 5.03 -19.16
N GLU A 226 -0.86 3.93 -18.44
CA GLU A 226 -1.50 3.64 -17.14
C GLU A 226 -1.02 4.60 -16.05
N SER A 227 0.29 4.83 -15.95
CA SER A 227 0.86 5.58 -14.83
C SER A 227 0.27 6.98 -14.65
N PRO A 228 0.21 7.86 -15.68
CA PRO A 228 -0.41 9.16 -15.54
C PRO A 228 -1.94 9.08 -15.42
N SER A 229 -2.57 8.11 -16.07
CA SER A 229 -4.02 7.89 -16.02
C SER A 229 -4.49 7.45 -14.64
N ILE A 230 -3.67 6.72 -13.88
CA ILE A 230 -3.99 6.35 -12.50
C ILE A 230 -3.53 7.43 -11.53
N MET A 231 -2.26 7.82 -11.55
CA MET A 231 -1.71 8.65 -10.47
C MET A 231 -2.04 10.13 -10.63
N LEU A 232 -1.84 10.70 -11.81
CA LEU A 232 -2.08 12.13 -12.01
C LEU A 232 -3.57 12.43 -12.13
N LEU A 233 -4.32 11.67 -12.93
CA LEU A 233 -5.75 11.93 -13.09
C LEU A 233 -6.52 11.71 -11.78
N ALA A 234 -6.24 10.64 -11.04
CA ALA A 234 -6.90 10.43 -9.74
C ALA A 234 -6.54 11.57 -8.76
N ALA A 235 -5.30 12.06 -8.74
CA ALA A 235 -4.92 13.20 -7.92
C ALA A 235 -5.70 14.47 -8.32
N ARG A 236 -5.85 14.75 -9.61
CA ARG A 236 -6.63 15.89 -10.13
C ARG A 236 -8.12 15.80 -9.77
N LEU A 237 -8.66 14.59 -9.72
CA LEU A 237 -10.05 14.32 -9.31
C LEU A 237 -10.23 14.27 -7.78
N GLY A 238 -9.13 14.45 -7.02
CA GLY A 238 -9.12 14.52 -5.56
C GLY A 238 -9.21 13.16 -4.87
N TYR A 239 -8.80 12.07 -5.53
CA TYR A 239 -8.74 10.75 -4.91
C TYR A 239 -7.64 10.69 -3.85
N ASN A 240 -7.99 10.16 -2.69
CA ASN A 240 -7.11 10.03 -1.55
C ASN A 240 -6.33 8.72 -1.58
N PHE A 241 -6.98 7.65 -2.05
CA PHE A 241 -6.42 6.31 -2.08
C PHE A 241 -6.57 5.66 -3.45
N ILE A 242 -5.55 4.90 -3.83
CA ILE A 242 -5.58 3.91 -4.91
C ILE A 242 -5.52 2.53 -4.26
N ILE A 243 -6.47 1.67 -4.54
CA ILE A 243 -6.62 0.36 -3.91
C ILE A 243 -6.42 -0.74 -4.96
N TYR A 244 -5.47 -1.64 -4.73
CA TYR A 244 -5.20 -2.74 -5.66
C TYR A 244 -4.69 -3.99 -4.93
N PRO A 245 -5.06 -5.21 -5.35
CA PRO A 245 -4.48 -6.44 -4.85
C PRO A 245 -3.07 -6.70 -5.43
N GLY A 246 -2.17 -5.73 -5.29
CA GLY A 246 -0.76 -5.82 -5.68
C GLY A 246 0.04 -4.70 -5.02
N THR A 247 1.37 -4.85 -4.98
CA THR A 247 2.24 -3.78 -4.51
C THR A 247 2.26 -2.64 -5.53
N ILE A 248 2.40 -1.40 -5.07
CA ILE A 248 2.62 -0.27 -5.98
C ILE A 248 3.85 -0.53 -6.85
N LEU A 249 3.76 -0.16 -8.13
CA LEU A 249 4.88 -0.27 -9.07
C LEU A 249 5.72 1.00 -9.05
N PRO A 250 7.05 0.91 -9.24
CA PRO A 250 7.93 2.08 -9.28
C PRO A 250 7.51 3.20 -10.26
N PRO A 251 6.98 2.91 -11.47
CA PRO A 251 6.49 3.96 -12.37
C PRO A 251 5.36 4.80 -11.77
N PHE A 252 4.49 4.20 -10.96
CA PHE A 252 3.41 4.92 -10.29
C PHE A 252 3.95 5.86 -9.21
N GLU A 253 4.94 5.41 -8.43
CA GLU A 253 5.62 6.26 -7.44
C GLU A 253 6.29 7.44 -8.12
N ALA A 254 7.08 7.19 -9.16
CA ALA A 254 7.76 8.24 -9.93
C ALA A 254 6.76 9.24 -10.57
N THR A 255 5.63 8.74 -11.06
CA THR A 255 4.57 9.59 -11.63
C THR A 255 3.96 10.50 -10.58
N ARG A 256 3.64 9.94 -9.41
CA ARG A 256 3.11 10.71 -8.27
C ARG A 256 4.10 11.78 -7.84
N GLU A 257 5.37 11.42 -7.66
CA GLU A 257 6.43 12.35 -7.22
C GLU A 257 6.70 13.46 -8.23
N TYR A 258 6.64 13.16 -9.52
CA TYR A 258 6.88 14.15 -10.57
C TYR A 258 5.70 15.10 -10.77
N PHE A 259 4.47 14.60 -10.77
CA PHE A 259 3.30 15.41 -11.12
C PHE A 259 2.50 15.94 -9.94
N VAL A 260 2.57 15.37 -8.74
CA VAL A 260 1.78 15.83 -7.58
C VAL A 260 2.69 16.53 -6.58
N VAL A 261 2.67 17.86 -6.61
CA VAL A 261 3.68 18.70 -5.95
C VAL A 261 3.06 19.70 -4.98
N GLU A 262 3.84 20.16 -4.01
CA GLU A 262 3.40 21.19 -3.07
C GLU A 262 3.22 22.54 -3.76
N ASN A 263 2.28 23.34 -3.26
CA ASN A 263 2.10 24.74 -3.67
C ASN A 263 3.37 25.56 -3.41
N HIS A 264 3.78 26.37 -4.39
CA HIS A 264 4.81 27.39 -4.20
C HIS A 264 4.20 28.62 -3.52
N ILE A 265 4.00 28.55 -2.21
CA ILE A 265 3.47 29.68 -1.43
C ILE A 265 4.62 30.62 -1.08
N ALA A 266 4.44 31.91 -1.39
CA ALA A 266 5.37 32.94 -0.92
C ALA A 266 5.36 32.93 0.61
N ARG A 267 6.54 32.78 1.23
CA ARG A 267 6.66 32.67 2.69
C ARG A 267 7.77 33.55 3.22
N ILE A 268 7.62 33.99 4.46
CA ILE A 268 8.68 34.70 5.17
C ILE A 268 9.47 33.65 5.95
N GLU A 269 10.75 33.50 5.61
CA GLU A 269 11.66 32.59 6.32
C GLU A 269 12.84 33.43 6.84
N LYS A 270 13.03 33.46 8.16
CA LYS A 270 14.08 34.25 8.82
C LYS A 270 14.05 35.76 8.47
N GLY A 271 12.86 36.31 8.26
CA GLY A 271 12.67 37.72 7.91
C GLY A 271 12.83 38.04 6.41
N GLU A 272 13.15 37.05 5.59
CA GLU A 272 13.25 37.20 4.14
C GLU A 272 11.99 36.69 3.44
N SER A 273 11.46 37.47 2.50
CA SER A 273 10.36 37.04 1.64
C SER A 273 10.89 36.10 0.56
N ILE A 274 10.67 34.80 0.72
CA ILE A 274 10.99 33.79 -0.28
C ILE A 274 9.81 33.66 -1.24
N LYS A 275 10.04 34.00 -2.52
CA LYS A 275 9.14 33.67 -3.62
C LYS A 275 9.87 32.72 -4.58
N LYS A 276 9.54 31.43 -4.51
CA LYS A 276 10.13 30.42 -5.39
C LYS A 276 9.41 30.45 -6.74
N GLU A 277 10.14 30.69 -7.82
CA GLU A 277 9.59 30.53 -9.16
C GLU A 277 9.29 29.04 -9.40
N CYS A 278 8.12 28.76 -9.97
CA CYS A 278 7.71 27.40 -10.27
C CYS A 278 8.46 26.90 -11.51
N THR A 279 9.42 26.01 -11.31
CA THR A 279 10.15 25.34 -12.40
C THR A 279 9.55 23.98 -12.77
N HIS A 280 8.39 23.63 -12.20
CA HIS A 280 7.73 22.35 -12.48
C HIS A 280 7.11 22.35 -13.88
N ASN A 281 6.91 21.15 -14.43
CA ASN A 281 6.23 20.98 -15.70
C ASN A 281 4.79 21.54 -15.64
N LYS A 282 4.27 22.04 -16.77
CA LYS A 282 2.92 22.63 -16.86
C LYS A 282 1.79 21.66 -16.45
N PHE A 283 2.03 20.36 -16.52
CA PHE A 283 1.04 19.33 -16.14
C PHE A 283 1.05 18.99 -14.65
N CYS A 284 2.04 19.47 -13.89
CA CYS A 284 2.11 19.25 -12.45
C CYS A 284 0.89 19.87 -11.76
N LEU A 285 0.30 19.09 -10.85
CA LEU A 285 -0.77 19.48 -9.96
C LEU A 285 -0.17 20.00 -8.66
N HIS A 286 -0.30 21.31 -8.44
CA HIS A 286 0.09 21.95 -7.18
C HIS A 286 -1.05 21.88 -6.17
N VAL A 287 -0.77 21.29 -5.01
CA VAL A 287 -1.73 21.16 -3.91
C VAL A 287 -1.07 21.48 -2.58
N GLU A 288 -1.89 21.80 -1.58
CA GLU A 288 -1.39 22.13 -0.23
C GLU A 288 -0.78 20.91 0.47
N ASN A 289 -1.40 19.74 0.32
CA ASN A 289 -1.00 18.51 1.01
C ASN A 289 -0.93 17.31 0.06
N PRO A 290 0.13 17.17 -0.76
CA PRO A 290 0.31 16.04 -1.69
C PRO A 290 0.28 14.67 -1.01
N SER A 291 0.65 14.59 0.27
CA SER A 291 0.61 13.37 1.09
C SER A 291 -0.80 12.84 1.33
N ARG A 292 -1.85 13.60 1.02
CA ARG A 292 -3.26 13.22 1.16
C ARG A 292 -3.91 12.77 -0.16
N LEU A 293 -3.15 12.70 -1.24
CA LEU A 293 -3.64 12.25 -2.55
C LEU A 293 -2.95 10.97 -2.99
N VAL A 294 -3.74 10.12 -3.66
CA VAL A 294 -3.31 8.91 -4.37
C VAL A 294 -2.37 7.99 -3.58
N ASN A 295 -2.68 7.79 -2.29
CA ASN A 295 -1.94 6.88 -1.44
C ASN A 295 -2.30 5.43 -1.76
N TRP A 296 -1.31 4.55 -1.90
CA TRP A 296 -1.54 3.16 -2.26
C TRP A 296 -1.96 2.31 -1.06
N LEU A 297 -3.09 1.61 -1.19
CA LEU A 297 -3.53 0.60 -0.24
C LEU A 297 -3.50 -0.78 -0.91
N GLU A 298 -2.74 -1.69 -0.32
CA GLU A 298 -2.71 -3.07 -0.77
C GLU A 298 -3.88 -3.84 -0.15
N VAL A 299 -4.59 -4.60 -0.98
CA VAL A 299 -5.64 -5.49 -0.48
C VAL A 299 -5.00 -6.74 0.13
N ASN A 300 -5.42 -7.13 1.34
CA ASN A 300 -5.12 -8.44 1.91
C ASN A 300 -6.42 -9.19 2.17
N PHE A 301 -6.37 -10.53 2.11
CA PHE A 301 -7.53 -11.37 2.28
C PHE A 301 -7.39 -12.30 3.48
N LYS A 302 -8.52 -12.59 4.12
CA LYS A 302 -8.62 -13.58 5.19
C LYS A 302 -9.77 -14.53 4.90
N ARG A 303 -9.44 -15.82 4.81
CA ARG A 303 -10.38 -16.93 4.83
C ARG A 303 -10.81 -17.24 6.27
N SER A 304 -12.05 -17.64 6.44
CA SER A 304 -12.59 -18.16 7.70
C SER A 304 -13.70 -19.18 7.43
N HIS A 305 -13.93 -20.07 8.41
CA HIS A 305 -15.10 -20.95 8.38
C HIS A 305 -16.36 -20.15 8.71
N GLU A 306 -17.51 -20.59 8.20
CA GLU A 306 -18.79 -20.16 8.74
C GLU A 306 -18.76 -20.43 10.25
N ASN A 307 -19.10 -19.41 11.05
CA ASN A 307 -19.23 -19.60 12.48
C ASN A 307 -20.29 -20.68 12.70
N THR A 308 -19.84 -21.92 12.94
CA THR A 308 -20.69 -22.89 13.63
C THR A 308 -21.06 -22.20 14.93
N PRO A 309 -22.35 -22.04 15.27
CA PRO A 309 -22.73 -21.35 16.50
C PRO A 309 -21.99 -22.04 17.64
N ILE A 310 -21.00 -21.33 18.17
CA ILE A 310 -20.28 -21.76 19.36
C ILE A 310 -21.38 -21.81 20.41
N LYS A 311 -21.75 -23.01 20.86
CA LYS A 311 -22.59 -23.19 22.05
C LYS A 311 -22.02 -22.24 23.09
N GLU A 312 -22.80 -21.23 23.46
CA GLU A 312 -22.43 -20.21 24.43
C GLU A 312 -21.92 -20.91 25.69
N THR A 313 -20.61 -21.02 25.79
CA THR A 313 -20.00 -21.30 27.07
C THR A 313 -19.95 -19.95 27.72
N ILE A 314 -20.88 -19.73 28.64
CA ILE A 314 -20.95 -18.57 29.51
C ILE A 314 -19.57 -18.42 30.16
N VAL A 315 -18.71 -17.58 29.60
CA VAL A 315 -17.49 -17.14 30.28
C VAL A 315 -17.92 -15.97 31.13
N ARG A 316 -18.27 -16.29 32.38
CA ARG A 316 -18.28 -15.30 33.46
C ARG A 316 -16.90 -14.66 33.53
N ASN A 317 -16.89 -13.33 33.50
CA ASN A 317 -15.76 -12.50 33.92
C ASN A 317 -15.14 -13.07 35.20
N ASN A 318 -13.84 -13.35 35.17
CA ASN A 318 -12.98 -13.13 36.32
C ASN A 318 -11.51 -13.01 35.89
N ILE A 319 -10.97 -11.85 36.24
CA ILE A 319 -9.58 -11.45 36.25
C ILE A 319 -8.83 -12.31 37.26
N ALA A 320 -7.78 -13.02 36.85
CA ALA A 320 -6.63 -13.38 37.70
C ALA A 320 -5.47 -13.90 36.83
N PHE A 321 -4.47 -13.04 36.62
CA PHE A 321 -3.18 -13.36 36.02
C PHE A 321 -2.24 -13.85 37.14
N PHE A 322 -1.64 -15.03 36.93
CA PHE A 322 -0.62 -15.73 37.74
C PHE A 322 -1.06 -16.53 38.99
N ALA A 323 -1.12 -17.85 38.81
CA ALA A 323 -0.72 -18.82 39.84
C ALA A 323 0.27 -19.82 39.22
N SER A 324 1.51 -19.78 39.70
CA SER A 324 2.54 -20.80 39.49
C SER A 324 2.34 -21.94 40.48
N LYS A 325 2.50 -23.19 40.04
CA LYS A 325 3.32 -24.22 40.74
C LYS A 325 3.30 -25.59 40.03
N LYS A 326 4.53 -26.07 39.78
CA LYS A 326 5.12 -27.41 40.04
C LYS A 326 4.35 -28.68 39.63
N GLY A 327 5.05 -29.55 38.88
CA GLY A 327 4.64 -30.91 38.49
C GLY A 327 4.53 -31.91 39.66
N PRO A 328 4.31 -33.21 39.37
CA PRO A 328 5.43 -34.12 39.07
C PRO A 328 5.21 -35.26 38.05
N MET A 329 6.35 -35.78 37.55
CA MET A 329 6.75 -37.15 37.09
C MET A 329 5.75 -38.11 36.41
N GLU A 330 6.05 -38.43 35.12
CA GLU A 330 6.43 -39.73 34.48
C GLU A 330 5.79 -41.10 34.92
N PRO A 331 5.86 -42.20 34.12
CA PRO A 331 6.83 -42.50 33.04
C PRO A 331 6.35 -43.26 31.75
N SER A 332 7.28 -43.33 30.77
CA SER A 332 7.58 -44.45 29.83
C SER A 332 6.68 -44.63 28.58
N LEU A 333 7.12 -45.05 27.37
CA LEU A 333 8.29 -45.83 26.91
C LEU A 333 8.46 -45.73 25.36
N HIS A 334 9.72 -45.91 24.88
CA HIS A 334 10.18 -46.33 23.54
C HIS A 334 10.08 -45.34 22.35
N ARG A 335 11.04 -45.21 21.42
CA ARG A 335 12.27 -45.98 21.10
C ARG A 335 13.22 -45.10 20.26
N GLU A 336 14.49 -45.46 20.31
CA GLU A 336 15.67 -44.83 19.69
C GLU A 336 15.66 -44.77 18.15
N HIS A 337 16.31 -43.73 17.59
CA HIS A 337 17.45 -43.93 16.69
C HIS A 337 18.30 -42.65 16.60
N GLU A 338 19.55 -42.77 17.06
CA GLU A 338 20.64 -41.81 16.87
C GLU A 338 21.11 -41.78 15.41
N PHE A 339 21.53 -40.60 14.93
CA PHE A 339 22.78 -40.45 14.20
C PHE A 339 23.31 -39.01 14.35
N ILE A 340 24.42 -38.86 15.10
CA ILE A 340 25.23 -37.65 15.22
C ILE A 340 26.44 -37.78 14.29
N LYS A 341 26.76 -36.71 13.55
CA LYS A 341 28.14 -36.22 13.29
C LYS A 341 28.04 -34.80 12.70
N THR A 342 28.35 -33.71 13.41
CA THR A 342 29.65 -33.18 13.90
C THR A 342 30.20 -32.08 12.98
N ILE A 343 30.08 -30.84 13.46
CA ILE A 343 31.06 -29.73 13.56
C ILE A 343 31.81 -29.27 12.29
N SER A 344 31.73 -27.96 12.01
CA SER A 344 32.91 -27.09 11.81
C SER A 344 32.57 -25.61 12.06
N SER A 345 33.18 -25.05 13.10
CA SER A 345 33.33 -23.63 13.39
C SER A 345 34.65 -23.10 12.80
N SER A 346 34.72 -21.82 12.45
CA SER A 346 35.92 -20.98 12.57
C SER A 346 35.56 -19.55 12.11
N ASN A 347 36.13 -18.46 12.61
CA ASN A 347 36.77 -18.12 13.88
C ASN A 347 36.88 -16.58 13.80
N GLU A 348 36.60 -15.90 14.91
CA GLU A 348 36.97 -14.50 15.10
C GLU A 348 38.49 -14.40 15.30
N LYS A 349 39.07 -13.27 14.89
CA LYS A 349 40.34 -12.77 15.42
C LYS A 349 40.15 -11.31 15.80
N GLU A 350 40.45 -11.04 17.06
CA GLU A 350 40.68 -9.74 17.66
C GLU A 350 42.01 -9.14 17.18
N GLU A 351 42.06 -7.81 17.06
CA GLU A 351 43.29 -7.04 17.19
C GLU A 351 42.97 -5.74 17.95
N GLU A 352 43.66 -5.54 19.07
CA GLU A 352 43.55 -4.38 19.97
C GLU A 352 44.30 -3.16 19.41
N GLY A 353 43.74 -1.96 19.63
CA GLY A 353 44.52 -0.75 19.90
C GLY A 353 44.48 0.37 18.85
N SER A 354 43.44 1.23 18.89
CA SER A 354 43.61 2.69 18.74
C SER A 354 42.35 3.42 19.18
N ALA A 355 42.47 4.27 20.20
CA ALA A 355 41.42 5.16 20.70
C ALA A 355 41.22 6.33 19.73
N LEU A 356 40.34 6.13 18.76
CA LEU A 356 39.70 7.17 17.96
C LEU A 356 38.22 6.80 17.90
N ALA A 357 37.36 7.71 18.35
CA ALA A 357 35.92 7.49 18.51
C ALA A 357 35.31 6.90 17.22
N VAL A 358 35.06 5.59 17.24
CA VAL A 358 34.31 4.90 16.20
C VAL A 358 32.88 5.40 16.33
N VAL A 359 32.48 6.27 15.40
CA VAL A 359 31.10 6.74 15.26
C VAL A 359 30.24 5.48 15.08
N PRO A 360 29.29 5.19 16.00
CA PRO A 360 28.47 4.00 15.87
C PRO A 360 27.70 4.06 14.55
N GLN A 361 27.73 2.98 13.77
CA GLN A 361 26.94 2.87 12.55
C GLN A 361 25.46 3.13 12.87
N ARG A 362 24.74 3.78 11.95
CA ARG A 362 23.34 4.22 12.14
C ARG A 362 22.43 3.11 12.66
N GLU A 363 22.64 1.88 12.21
CA GLU A 363 21.90 0.69 12.66
C GLU A 363 22.15 0.37 14.15
N ALA A 364 23.37 0.59 14.65
CA ALA A 364 23.71 0.44 16.06
C ALA A 364 23.04 1.51 16.94
N ILE A 365 22.88 2.73 16.41
CA ILE A 365 22.18 3.83 17.12
C ILE A 365 20.67 3.56 17.16
N SER A 366 20.05 3.26 16.02
CA SER A 366 18.62 2.96 15.94
C SER A 366 18.23 1.74 16.79
N SER A 367 19.04 0.69 16.77
CA SER A 367 18.81 -0.49 17.61
C SER A 367 18.99 -0.20 19.09
N SER A 368 19.92 0.68 19.48
CA SER A 368 20.09 1.12 20.87
C SER A 368 18.93 1.97 21.37
N ILE A 369 18.34 2.82 20.51
CA ILE A 369 17.13 3.60 20.83
C ILE A 369 15.96 2.66 21.14
N VAL A 370 15.66 1.76 20.21
CA VAL A 370 14.52 0.82 20.35
C VAL A 370 14.72 -0.10 21.56
N ARG A 371 15.93 -0.60 21.78
CA ARG A 371 16.25 -1.43 22.97
C ARG A 371 16.13 -0.64 24.27
N GLY A 372 16.58 0.61 24.30
CA GLY A 372 16.48 1.48 25.48
C GLY A 372 15.02 1.76 25.87
N ILE A 373 14.19 2.11 24.88
CA ILE A 373 12.75 2.34 25.07
C ILE A 373 12.06 1.08 25.61
N ASN A 374 12.27 -0.07 24.96
CA ASN A 374 11.68 -1.33 25.40
C ASN A 374 12.14 -1.75 26.81
N HIS A 375 13.40 -1.47 27.16
CA HIS A 375 13.94 -1.75 28.47
C HIS A 375 13.25 -0.91 29.56
N ALA A 376 13.06 0.39 29.33
CA ALA A 376 12.34 1.27 30.26
C ALA A 376 10.89 0.81 30.50
N PHE A 377 10.17 0.43 29.44
CA PHE A 377 8.80 -0.08 29.56
C PHE A 377 8.69 -1.42 30.31
N GLN A 378 9.74 -2.24 30.30
CA GLN A 378 9.76 -3.49 31.06
C GLN A 378 9.99 -3.24 32.57
N GLN A 379 10.64 -2.13 32.93
CA GLN A 379 10.91 -1.77 34.33
C GLN A 379 9.72 -1.11 35.04
N ASP A 380 8.78 -0.52 34.30
CA ASP A 380 7.59 0.17 34.84
C ASP A 380 6.47 -0.77 35.35
N THR A 381 6.74 -2.08 35.44
CA THR A 381 5.81 -3.03 36.05
C THR A 381 5.94 -3.03 37.59
N PRO A 382 4.84 -2.99 38.38
CA PRO A 382 4.90 -2.70 39.83
C PRO A 382 5.61 -3.72 40.73
N SER A 383 6.24 -4.76 40.17
CA SER A 383 6.78 -5.90 40.93
C SER A 383 8.27 -5.79 41.32
N ARG A 384 8.94 -4.65 41.11
CA ARG A 384 10.34 -4.48 41.52
C ARG A 384 10.62 -3.07 42.07
N LYS A 385 10.24 -2.85 43.34
CA LYS A 385 10.83 -1.76 44.13
C LYS A 385 12.08 -2.29 44.85
N CYS A 386 13.15 -1.51 44.74
CA CYS A 386 14.43 -1.62 45.45
C CYS A 386 15.43 -2.67 44.95
N GLN A 387 16.07 -2.43 43.81
CA GLN A 387 17.51 -2.71 43.64
C GLN A 387 18.09 -1.88 42.48
N PRO A 388 19.17 -1.11 42.68
CA PRO A 388 19.88 -0.44 41.60
C PRO A 388 20.80 -1.48 40.95
N ASN A 389 20.29 -2.18 39.93
CA ASN A 389 21.11 -3.06 39.10
C ASN A 389 20.96 -2.61 37.66
N SER A 390 21.80 -1.65 37.27
CA SER A 390 22.23 -1.49 35.88
C SER A 390 22.73 -2.85 35.40
N ASN A 391 22.06 -3.44 34.41
CA ASN A 391 22.58 -4.61 33.72
C ASN A 391 23.90 -4.17 33.04
N PRO A 392 25.10 -4.55 33.56
CA PRO A 392 26.36 -3.94 33.10
C PRO A 392 26.71 -4.33 31.66
N SER A 393 25.95 -5.24 31.06
CA SER A 393 26.15 -5.77 29.72
C SER A 393 25.38 -5.03 28.62
N ALA A 394 24.51 -4.07 28.97
CA ALA A 394 23.82 -3.28 27.95
C ALA A 394 24.77 -2.23 27.36
N PRO A 395 24.83 -2.06 26.01
CA PRO A 395 25.66 -1.04 25.39
C PRO A 395 25.38 0.35 25.99
N PRO A 396 26.39 1.22 26.20
CA PRO A 396 26.21 2.52 26.86
C PRO A 396 25.07 3.36 26.27
N LEU A 397 24.90 3.32 24.95
CA LEU A 397 23.85 4.05 24.25
C LEU A 397 22.44 3.52 24.57
N THR A 398 22.30 2.21 24.77
CA THR A 398 21.02 1.59 25.19
C THR A 398 20.62 2.09 26.58
N GLN A 399 21.59 2.21 27.50
CA GLN A 399 21.36 2.69 28.86
C GLN A 399 20.94 4.17 28.87
N ILE A 400 21.57 5.00 28.03
CA ILE A 400 21.20 6.41 27.87
C ILE A 400 19.74 6.53 27.39
N PHE A 401 19.34 5.78 26.35
CA PHE A 401 17.96 5.85 25.85
C PHE A 401 16.91 5.26 26.78
N ALA A 402 17.29 4.26 27.59
CA ALA A 402 16.43 3.80 28.69
C ALA A 402 16.20 4.93 29.72
N GLY A 403 17.25 5.60 30.18
CA GLY A 403 17.13 6.72 31.12
C GLY A 403 16.34 7.92 30.57
N ILE A 404 16.50 8.24 29.29
CA ILE A 404 15.68 9.26 28.61
C ILE A 404 14.21 8.85 28.62
N THR A 405 13.92 7.59 28.31
CA THR A 405 12.54 7.09 28.26
C THR A 405 11.91 7.11 29.66
N GLU A 406 12.63 6.65 30.68
CA GLU A 406 12.19 6.70 32.08
C GLU A 406 11.89 8.14 32.53
N ALA A 407 12.76 9.11 32.19
CA ALA A 407 12.54 10.51 32.51
C ALA A 407 11.29 11.10 31.81
N VAL A 408 11.06 10.72 30.55
CA VAL A 408 9.86 11.14 29.81
C VAL A 408 8.61 10.53 30.42
N LEU A 409 8.64 9.24 30.78
CA LEU A 409 7.50 8.56 31.41
C LEU A 409 7.19 9.10 32.80
N ALA A 410 8.21 9.50 33.57
CA ALA A 410 8.07 10.10 34.90
C ALA A 410 7.69 11.59 34.89
N SER A 411 7.71 12.26 33.73
CA SER A 411 7.36 13.69 33.62
C SER A 411 5.85 13.96 33.82
N ASP A 412 5.50 15.22 34.09
CA ASP A 412 4.10 15.67 34.22
C ASP A 412 3.39 15.87 32.87
N LEU A 413 4.00 15.46 31.75
CA LEU A 413 3.40 15.54 30.42
C LEU A 413 2.18 14.63 30.28
N SER A 414 1.24 15.02 29.41
CA SER A 414 0.12 14.14 29.04
C SER A 414 0.64 12.90 28.32
N MET A 415 -0.11 11.79 28.38
CA MET A 415 0.28 10.56 27.69
C MET A 415 0.46 10.74 26.18
N SER A 416 -0.32 11.63 25.56
CA SER A 416 -0.15 12.00 24.14
C SER A 416 1.18 12.70 23.87
N GLU A 417 1.62 13.60 24.76
CA GLU A 417 2.89 14.31 24.61
C GLU A 417 4.09 13.38 24.86
N LYS A 418 3.99 12.46 25.83
CA LYS A 418 5.01 11.44 26.08
C LYS A 418 5.21 10.52 24.87
N VAL A 419 4.12 10.07 24.27
CA VAL A 419 4.14 9.23 23.07
C VAL A 419 4.68 10.02 21.87
N GLY A 420 4.25 11.27 21.70
CA GLY A 420 4.75 12.16 20.65
C GLY A 420 6.26 12.34 20.73
N PHE A 421 6.79 12.69 21.91
CA PHE A 421 8.22 12.90 22.13
C PHE A 421 9.06 11.66 21.81
N LEU A 422 8.66 10.48 22.31
CA LEU A 422 9.39 9.24 22.05
C LEU A 422 9.34 8.85 20.56
N THR A 423 8.21 9.12 19.89
CA THR A 423 8.06 8.85 18.45
C THR A 423 8.95 9.78 17.63
N GLU A 424 8.97 11.08 17.95
CA GLU A 424 9.84 12.05 17.28
C GLU A 424 11.33 11.72 17.48
N LEU A 425 11.72 11.24 18.65
CA LEU A 425 13.09 10.82 18.94
C LEU A 425 13.54 9.66 18.06
N VAL A 426 12.66 8.66 17.86
CA VAL A 426 12.93 7.53 16.95
C VAL A 426 12.98 8.00 15.50
N ASP A 427 12.03 8.85 15.11
CA ASP A 427 11.91 9.36 13.74
C ASP A 427 13.09 10.24 13.33
N ALA A 428 13.60 11.09 14.22
CA ALA A 428 14.73 11.98 13.95
C ALA A 428 16.00 11.20 13.58
N TYR A 429 16.19 10.01 14.13
CA TYR A 429 17.32 9.13 13.81
C TYR A 429 17.02 8.17 12.65
N ALA A 430 15.77 7.73 12.52
CA ALA A 430 15.34 6.88 11.41
C ALA A 430 15.32 7.63 10.06
N LYS A 431 15.10 8.95 10.06
CA LYS A 431 14.88 9.76 8.84
C LYS A 431 16.06 10.62 8.37
N ARG A 432 17.24 10.60 9.02
CA ARG A 432 18.40 11.35 8.51
C ARG A 432 18.91 10.75 7.19
N PRO A 433 18.97 11.50 6.08
CA PRO A 433 19.62 11.06 4.85
C PRO A 433 21.14 10.97 5.07
N ASP A 434 21.79 10.02 4.41
CA ASP A 434 23.24 9.87 4.45
C ASP A 434 23.91 11.15 3.94
N GLN A 435 24.54 11.90 4.85
CA GLN A 435 25.55 12.87 4.44
C GLN A 435 26.78 12.09 4.02
N ASN A 436 26.82 11.68 2.75
CA ASN A 436 28.08 11.36 2.10
C ASN A 436 28.99 12.58 2.23
N TYR A 437 30.07 12.41 3.00
CA TYR A 437 31.20 13.32 3.04
C TYR A 437 31.77 13.43 1.62
N SER A 438 31.40 14.49 0.90
CA SER A 438 32.03 14.86 -0.36
C SER A 438 33.47 15.24 -0.09
N ASN A 439 34.40 14.34 -0.45
CA ASN A 439 35.83 14.56 -0.41
C ASN A 439 36.22 15.38 -1.68
N PRO A 440 36.65 16.65 -1.60
CA PRO A 440 36.98 17.43 -2.77
C PRO A 440 38.48 17.33 -3.06
N LYS A 441 38.93 16.27 -3.72
CA LYS A 441 40.26 16.22 -4.36
C LYS A 441 40.25 15.36 -5.62
N SER A 442 39.95 15.96 -6.76
CA SER A 442 40.66 15.69 -8.03
C SER A 442 40.27 16.72 -9.09
N LEU A 443 40.98 17.84 -9.13
CA LEU A 443 41.06 18.71 -10.30
C LEU A 443 42.53 19.15 -10.41
N SER A 444 43.30 18.37 -11.16
CA SER A 444 44.64 18.70 -11.63
C SER A 444 45.07 17.71 -12.71
N MET A 445 45.35 18.24 -13.91
CA MET A 445 46.01 17.63 -15.09
C MET A 445 45.15 16.60 -15.85
N MET A 446 44.86 16.72 -17.15
CA MET A 446 45.46 17.46 -18.29
C MET A 446 44.38 18.06 -19.18
#